data_AF-A0A0H1HX45-F1
#
_entry.id   AF-A0A0H1HX45-F1
#
_cell.length_a   1.000
_cell.length_b   1.000
_cell.length_c   1.000
_cell.angle_alpha   90.00
_cell.angle_beta   90.00
_cell.angle_gamma   90.00
#
_symmetry.space_group_name_H-M   'P 1'
#
loop_
_entity.id
_entity.type
_entity.pdbx_description
1 polymer ?
#
loop_
_entity_poly.entity_id
_entity_poly.type
_entity_poly.pdbx_seq_one_letter_code
_entity_poly.pdbx_strand_id
1 'polypeptide(L)'
;MTRLGSEFLKALDSYERPFLGYMTLRQWILLFGIGLTVLVTSVLFWFKTPDVILYGVSLLVLAPFVIFGCHIDEKIKDELRFFLTKQERTYQTNFDRKETTQNDFIRPKENPETL
;
A
#
# COMPACT_ATOMS: atom_id res chain seq x y z
N MET A 1 -2.45 19.25 -15.58
CA MET A 1 -1.34 18.28 -15.74
C MET A 1 -1.79 16.92 -15.22
N THR A 2 -1.96 15.96 -16.11
CA THR A 2 -2.42 14.60 -15.81
C THR A 2 -1.22 13.75 -15.38
N ARG A 3 -1.04 13.53 -14.08
CA ARG A 3 -0.10 12.51 -13.60
C ARG A 3 -0.66 11.15 -14.00
N LEU A 4 -0.08 10.51 -15.02
CA LEU A 4 -0.24 9.07 -15.22
C LEU A 4 0.30 8.41 -13.94
N GLY A 5 -0.60 7.89 -13.12
CA GLY A 5 -0.29 7.06 -11.97
C GLY A 5 0.29 5.74 -12.46
N SER A 6 1.57 5.76 -12.83
CA SER A 6 2.29 4.57 -13.22
C SER A 6 2.92 3.94 -12.00
N GLU A 7 2.74 2.62 -11.86
CA GLU A 7 3.41 1.76 -10.88
C GLU A 7 4.94 1.97 -10.85
N PHE A 8 5.52 2.53 -11.92
CA PHE A 8 6.93 2.88 -12.03
C PHE A 8 7.36 4.00 -11.08
N LEU A 9 6.54 5.04 -10.86
CA LEU A 9 6.89 6.10 -9.90
C LEU A 9 6.83 5.59 -8.46
N LYS A 10 5.95 4.63 -8.18
CA LYS A 10 5.83 4.00 -6.86
C LYS A 10 7.09 3.21 -6.50
N ALA A 11 7.64 2.46 -7.46
CA ALA A 11 8.90 1.73 -7.26
C ALA A 11 10.11 2.65 -7.01
N LEU A 12 10.12 3.87 -7.58
CA LEU A 12 11.17 4.86 -7.36
C LEU A 12 11.01 5.60 -6.03
N ASP A 13 9.78 5.85 -5.57
CA ASP A 13 9.50 6.53 -4.29
C ASP A 13 9.80 5.63 -3.09
N SER A 14 9.55 4.31 -3.21
CA SER A 14 9.88 3.33 -2.16
C SER A 14 11.37 2.95 -2.09
N TYR A 15 12.26 3.63 -2.84
CA TYR A 15 13.71 3.39 -2.74
C TYR A 15 14.30 4.09 -1.51
N GLU A 16 14.63 3.29 -0.48
CA GLU A 16 15.36 3.80 0.69
C GLU A 16 16.85 3.93 0.42
N ARG A 17 17.38 5.13 0.65
CA ARG A 17 18.82 5.37 0.55
C ARG A 17 19.55 4.69 1.71
N PRO A 18 20.65 3.96 1.45
CA PRO A 18 21.50 3.46 2.51
C PRO A 18 22.12 4.64 3.26
N PHE A 19 22.20 4.53 4.58
CA PHE A 19 22.75 5.60 5.42
C PHE A 19 24.20 5.34 5.81
N LEU A 20 24.49 4.12 6.27
CA LEU A 20 25.83 3.73 6.68
C LEU A 20 26.09 2.29 6.22
N GLY A 21 27.06 2.14 5.32
CA GLY A 21 27.33 0.89 4.60
C GLY A 21 26.23 0.57 3.57
N TYR A 22 25.84 -0.71 3.51
CA TYR A 22 24.79 -1.21 2.61
C TYR A 22 23.40 -1.32 3.28
N MET A 23 23.26 -0.83 4.52
CA MET A 23 22.00 -0.92 5.30
C MET A 23 21.25 0.42 5.34
N THR A 24 19.92 0.34 5.23
CA THR A 24 19.02 1.50 5.35
C THR A 24 18.84 1.90 6.82
N LEU A 25 18.40 3.14 7.08
CA LEU A 25 18.13 3.61 8.46
C LEU A 25 17.14 2.71 9.20
N ARG A 26 16.15 2.15 8.49
CA ARG A 26 15.17 1.25 9.09
C ARG A 26 15.80 -0.04 9.59
N GLN A 27 16.74 -0.60 8.84
CA GLN A 27 17.49 -1.77 9.25
C GLN A 27 18.39 -1.47 10.46
N TRP A 28 18.97 -0.26 10.54
CA TRP A 28 19.69 0.18 11.74
C TRP A 28 18.78 0.27 12.97
N ILE A 29 17.57 0.81 12.80
CA ILE A 29 16.56 0.87 13.88
C ILE A 29 16.12 -0.53 14.30
N LEU A 30 16.00 -1.46 13.36
CA LEU A 30 15.70 -2.87 13.65
C LEU A 30 16.83 -3.55 14.43
N LEU A 31 18.09 -3.35 14.03
CA LEU A 31 19.25 -3.87 14.76
C LEU A 31 19.31 -3.31 16.18
N PHE A 32 19.05 -2.02 16.34
CA PHE A 32 18.95 -1.37 17.64
C PHE A 32 17.82 -2.00 18.49
N GLY A 33 16.65 -2.21 17.90
CA GLY A 33 15.52 -2.88 18.56
C GLY A 33 15.87 -4.29 19.03
N ILE A 34 16.53 -5.09 18.19
CA ILE A 34 17.01 -6.43 18.56
C ILE A 34 17.99 -6.33 19.74
N GLY A 35 18.99 -5.45 19.66
CA GLY A 35 19.95 -5.23 20.75
C GLY A 35 19.27 -4.84 22.06
N LEU A 36 18.28 -3.94 22.00
CA LEU A 36 17.50 -3.51 23.16
C LEU A 36 16.70 -4.67 23.75
N THR A 37 16.05 -5.49 22.92
CA THR A 37 15.29 -6.66 23.40
C THR A 37 16.19 -7.65 24.13
N VAL A 38 17.36 -7.97 23.58
CA VAL A 38 18.35 -8.86 24.21
C VAL A 38 18.79 -8.33 25.57
N LEU A 39 19.04 -7.03 25.66
CA LEU A 39 19.42 -6.37 26.91
C LEU A 39 18.30 -6.50 27.96
N VAL A 40 17.07 -6.12 27.59
CA VAL A 40 15.90 -6.20 28.48
C VAL A 40 15.64 -7.64 28.92
N THR A 41 15.68 -8.61 28.01
CA THR A 41 15.49 -10.02 28.34
C THR A 41 16.59 -10.55 29.25
N SER A 42 17.83 -10.13 29.06
CA SER A 42 18.95 -10.53 29.92
C SER A 42 18.76 -10.03 31.35
N VAL A 43 18.29 -8.79 31.51
CA VAL A 43 17.96 -8.21 32.82
C VAL A 43 16.79 -8.98 33.46
N LEU A 44 15.70 -9.22 32.73
CA LEU A 44 14.55 -9.96 33.23
C LEU A 44 14.90 -11.41 33.61
N PHE A 45 15.80 -12.04 32.85
CA PHE A 45 16.29 -13.37 33.16
C PHE A 45 17.10 -13.39 34.46
N TRP A 46 17.93 -12.35 34.70
CA TRP A 46 18.67 -12.21 35.95
C TRP A 46 17.76 -12.06 37.17
N PHE A 47 16.61 -11.40 37.01
CA PHE A 47 15.55 -11.31 38.03
C PHE A 47 14.75 -12.61 38.22
N LYS A 48 15.03 -13.69 37.46
CA LYS A 48 14.29 -14.95 37.48
C LYS A 48 12.79 -14.78 37.25
N THR A 49 12.44 -13.86 36.36
CA THR A 49 11.07 -13.60 35.94
C THR A 49 10.50 -14.85 35.26
N PRO A 50 9.23 -15.24 35.50
CA PRO A 50 8.62 -16.38 34.82
C PRO A 50 8.57 -16.20 33.30
N ASP A 51 8.74 -17.30 32.56
CA ASP A 51 8.91 -17.30 31.10
C ASP A 51 7.77 -16.61 30.35
N VAL A 52 6.52 -16.73 30.83
CA VAL A 52 5.35 -16.08 30.22
C VAL A 52 5.52 -14.56 30.17
N ILE A 53 6.04 -13.97 31.25
CA ILE A 53 6.27 -12.52 31.32
C ILE A 53 7.47 -12.14 30.47
N LEU A 54 8.53 -12.96 30.48
CA LEU A 54 9.72 -12.72 29.69
C LEU A 54 9.38 -12.65 28.20
N TYR A 55 8.67 -13.65 27.68
CA TYR A 55 8.24 -13.69 26.27
C TYR A 55 7.22 -12.59 25.94
N GLY A 56 6.29 -12.29 26.86
CA GLY A 56 5.32 -11.22 26.67
C GLY A 56 5.99 -9.86 26.50
N VAL A 57 6.91 -9.52 27.41
CA VAL A 57 7.65 -8.26 27.36
C VAL A 57 8.59 -8.22 26.16
N SER A 58 9.30 -9.31 25.86
CA SER A 58 10.21 -9.34 24.71
C SER A 58 9.46 -9.12 23.39
N LEU A 59 8.28 -9.72 23.24
CA LEU A 59 7.45 -9.55 22.05
C LEU A 59 6.91 -8.12 21.93
N LEU A 60 6.45 -7.54 23.04
CA LEU A 60 5.92 -6.17 23.06
C LEU A 60 7.01 -5.15 22.68
N VAL A 61 8.23 -5.36 23.18
CA VAL A 61 9.38 -4.51 22.84
C VAL A 61 9.82 -4.74 21.39
N LEU A 62 9.93 -5.99 20.93
CA LEU A 62 10.44 -6.33 19.59
C LEU A 62 9.47 -5.92 18.45
N ALA A 63 8.18 -6.14 18.65
CA ALA A 63 7.15 -5.98 17.62
C ALA A 63 7.19 -4.63 16.86
N PRO A 64 7.23 -3.45 17.51
CA PRO A 64 7.27 -2.18 16.80
C PRO A 64 8.54 -2.02 15.93
N PHE A 65 9.69 -2.51 16.39
CA PHE A 65 10.93 -2.43 15.61
C PHE A 65 10.91 -3.35 14.39
N VAL A 66 10.28 -4.52 14.49
CA VAL A 66 10.12 -5.44 13.35
C VAL A 66 9.17 -4.85 12.31
N ILE A 67 8.02 -4.33 12.74
CA ILE A 67 7.02 -3.74 11.84
C ILE A 67 7.65 -2.57 11.06
N PHE A 68 8.33 -1.68 11.77
CA PHE A 68 8.98 -0.53 11.16
C PHE A 68 10.20 -0.92 10.31
N GLY A 69 11.04 -1.82 10.83
CA GLY A 69 12.28 -2.23 10.20
C GLY A 69 12.12 -3.06 8.92
N CYS A 70 11.08 -3.89 8.87
CA CYS A 70 10.76 -4.71 7.69
C CYS A 70 9.88 -3.98 6.67
N HIS A 71 9.61 -2.68 6.86
CA HIS A 71 8.81 -1.88 5.93
C HIS A 71 7.38 -2.44 5.73
N ILE A 72 6.84 -3.11 6.75
CA ILE A 72 5.50 -3.70 6.72
C ILE A 72 4.44 -2.59 6.84
N ASP A 73 4.81 -1.47 7.47
CA ASP A 73 3.98 -0.27 7.61
C ASP A 73 3.46 0.28 6.28
N GLU A 74 4.29 0.27 5.24
CA GLU A 74 3.91 0.82 3.92
C GLU A 74 2.86 -0.06 3.23
N LYS A 75 2.99 -1.39 3.35
CA LYS A 75 1.99 -2.35 2.85
C LYS A 75 0.65 -2.18 3.56
N ILE A 76 0.67 -2.09 4.88
CA ILE A 76 -0.55 -1.91 5.70
C ILE A 76 -1.23 -0.59 5.33
N LYS A 77 -0.46 0.49 5.18
CA LYS A 77 -1.00 1.81 4.83
C LYS A 77 -1.69 1.79 3.47
N ASP A 78 -1.09 1.13 2.48
CA ASP A 78 -1.67 0.99 1.16
C ASP A 78 -2.95 0.15 1.16
N GLU A 79 -2.96 -0.96 1.90
CA GLU A 79 -4.13 -1.83 2.03
C GLU A 79 -5.29 -1.13 2.75
N LEU A 80 -5.00 -0.41 3.84
CA LEU A 80 -5.97 0.43 4.54
C LEU A 80 -6.51 1.54 3.64
N ARG A 81 -5.63 2.22 2.89
CA ARG A 81 -6.04 3.25 1.95
C ARG A 81 -6.92 2.68 0.85
N PHE A 82 -6.58 1.53 0.30
CA PHE A 82 -7.39 0.83 -0.70
C PHE A 82 -8.75 0.45 -0.13
N PHE A 83 -8.79 -0.15 1.06
CA PHE A 83 -10.03 -0.54 1.72
C PHE A 83 -10.95 0.66 1.97
N LEU A 84 -10.41 1.76 2.50
CA LEU A 84 -11.17 2.99 2.78
C LEU A 84 -11.59 3.76 1.52
N THR A 85 -10.79 3.69 0.45
CA THR A 85 -11.04 4.40 -0.82
C THR A 85 -11.82 3.53 -1.81
N LYS A 86 -12.33 2.37 -1.37
CA LYS A 86 -13.19 1.50 -2.19
C LYS A 86 -14.53 2.19 -2.44
N GLN A 87 -14.52 3.09 -3.42
CA GLN A 87 -15.68 3.83 -3.86
C GLN A 87 -16.27 3.07 -5.05
N GLU A 88 -17.46 2.49 -4.87
CA GLU A 88 -18.22 1.91 -5.98
C GLU A 88 -18.55 3.03 -6.96
N ARG A 89 -17.79 3.11 -8.06
CA ARG A 89 -18.16 3.99 -9.17
C ARG A 89 -19.28 3.31 -9.92
N THR A 90 -20.51 3.75 -9.66
CA THR A 90 -21.66 3.48 -10.53
C THR A 90 -21.37 4.18 -11.85
N TYR A 91 -20.82 3.46 -12.81
CA TYR A 91 -20.70 3.97 -14.17
C TYR A 91 -22.12 4.18 -14.72
N GLN A 92 -22.36 5.33 -15.34
CA GLN A 92 -23.57 5.61 -16.12
C GLN A 92 -23.60 4.79 -17.43
N THR A 93 -23.27 3.50 -17.36
CA THR A 93 -23.45 2.53 -18.45
C THR A 93 -24.87 1.98 -18.47
N ASN A 94 -25.68 2.26 -17.45
CA ASN A 94 -27.12 1.93 -17.39
C ASN A 94 -28.01 3.11 -17.84
N PHE A 95 -27.53 3.98 -18.72
CA PHE A 95 -28.49 4.73 -19.54
C PHE A 95 -28.96 3.80 -20.62
N ASP A 96 -30.27 3.55 -20.66
CA ASP A 96 -30.96 2.84 -21.74
C ASP A 96 -30.33 3.21 -23.08
N ARG A 97 -29.46 2.33 -23.56
CA ARG A 97 -28.87 2.44 -24.88
C ARG A 97 -30.04 2.20 -25.83
N LYS A 98 -30.62 3.26 -26.39
CA LYS A 98 -31.54 3.11 -27.53
C LYS A 98 -30.84 2.21 -28.53
N GLU A 99 -31.43 1.05 -28.79
CA GLU A 99 -30.93 0.09 -29.76
C GLU A 99 -30.88 0.80 -31.11
N THR A 100 -29.69 1.24 -31.51
CA THR A 100 -29.51 1.90 -32.79
C THR A 100 -29.66 0.84 -33.86
N THR A 101 -30.80 0.85 -34.55
CA THR A 101 -31.05 -0.05 -35.68
C THR A 101 -30.14 0.38 -36.84
N GLN A 102 -29.64 -0.58 -37.62
CA GLN A 102 -28.64 -0.39 -38.70
C GLN A 102 -28.97 0.77 -39.68
N ASN A 103 -30.25 1.14 -39.78
CA ASN A 103 -30.76 2.11 -40.73
C ASN A 103 -30.85 3.55 -40.19
N ASP A 104 -30.61 3.79 -38.89
CA ASP A 104 -30.65 5.14 -38.30
C ASP A 104 -29.57 6.08 -38.85
N PHE A 105 -28.54 5.54 -39.48
CA PHE A 105 -27.45 6.30 -40.08
C PHE A 105 -27.63 6.62 -41.56
N ILE A 106 -28.72 6.15 -42.19
CA ILE A 106 -28.98 6.37 -43.62
C ILE A 106 -29.74 7.67 -43.78
N ARG A 107 -29.04 8.73 -44.21
CA ARG A 107 -29.70 9.98 -44.61
C ARG A 107 -30.44 9.78 -45.94
N PRO A 108 -31.72 10.19 -46.07
CA PRO A 108 -32.41 10.15 -47.35
C PRO A 108 -31.69 11.06 -48.34
N LYS A 109 -31.43 10.55 -49.55
CA LYS A 109 -30.78 11.29 -50.62
C LYS A 109 -31.83 12.23 -51.23
N GLU A 110 -31.75 13.52 -50.88
CA GLU A 110 -32.52 14.55 -51.56
C GLU A 110 -31.95 14.71 -52.98
N ASN A 111 -32.77 14.43 -53.99
CA ASN A 111 -32.37 14.44 -55.39
C ASN A 111 -32.65 15.84 -55.97
N PRO A 112 -31.64 16.64 -56.34
CA PRO A 112 -31.84 18.05 -56.68
C PRO A 112 -32.39 18.28 -58.11
N GLU A 113 -33.07 17.31 -58.72
CA GLU A 113 -33.53 17.40 -60.12
C GLU A 113 -35.05 17.53 -60.31
N THR A 114 -35.78 17.95 -59.27
CA THR A 114 -37.19 18.35 -59.42
C THR A 114 -37.45 19.71 -58.78
N LEU A 115 -36.97 20.77 -59.43
CA LEU A 115 -37.49 22.13 -59.31
C LEU A 115 -37.51 22.79 -60.69
#